data_AF-A0A2E7MWQ3-F1
#
_entry.id   AF-A0A2E7MWQ3-F1
#
_cell.length_a   1.000
_cell.length_b   1.000
_cell.length_c   1.000
_cell.angle_alpha   90.00
_cell.angle_beta   90.00
_cell.angle_gamma   90.00
#
_symmetry.space_group_name_H-M   'P 1'
#
loop_
_entity.id
_entity.type
_entity.pdbx_description
1 polymer ?
#
loop_
_entity_poly.entity_id
_entity_poly.type
_entity_poly.pdbx_seq_one_letter_code
_entity_poly.pdbx_strand_id
1 'polypeptide(L)'
;MRVEDILQLEEDIEEWQATRSLCKSSKPDHALGASALASCKSQGYRRRTGNKSHKIGPNKRVKVGGKKIKGKDYGGPLPDYS
;
A
#
# COMPACT_ATOMS: atom_id res chain seq x y z
N MET A 1 0.30 -9.09 -34.94
CA MET A 1 0.52 -8.39 -33.66
C MET A 1 1.98 -7.99 -33.65
N ARG A 2 2.28 -6.69 -33.66
CA ARG A 2 3.66 -6.18 -33.70
C ARG A 2 4.17 -6.02 -32.27
N VAL A 3 5.46 -6.28 -32.07
CA VAL A 3 6.09 -6.26 -30.73
C VAL A 3 6.11 -4.84 -30.14
N GLU A 4 5.98 -3.81 -30.99
CA GLU A 4 5.96 -2.39 -30.59
C GLU A 4 4.77 -2.02 -29.69
N ASP A 5 3.64 -2.73 -29.76
CA ASP A 5 2.42 -2.44 -28.99
C ASP A 5 2.49 -2.91 -27.52
N ILE A 6 3.52 -3.67 -27.15
CA ILE A 6 3.69 -4.24 -25.79
C ILE A 6 4.35 -3.22 -24.84
N LEU A 7 5.03 -2.20 -25.37
CA LEU A 7 5.88 -1.28 -24.59
C LEU A 7 5.18 0.04 -24.18
N GLN A 8 3.92 0.24 -24.54
CA GLN A 8 3.17 1.49 -24.26
C GLN A 8 2.05 1.33 -23.21
N LEU A 9 2.08 0.28 -22.39
CA LEU A 9 1.06 0.01 -21.36
C LEU A 9 1.62 0.06 -19.94
N GLU A 10 2.60 0.94 -19.69
CA GLU A 10 3.05 1.23 -18.32
C GLU A 10 2.08 2.19 -17.59
N GLU A 11 1.32 3.03 -18.32
CA GLU A 11 0.36 4.00 -17.75
C GLU A 11 -1.02 3.41 -17.41
N ASP A 12 -1.40 2.25 -17.95
CA ASP A 12 -2.72 1.62 -17.76
C ASP A 12 -2.75 0.52 -16.68
N ILE A 13 -1.65 0.31 -15.96
CA ILE A 13 -1.68 -0.54 -14.77
C ILE A 13 -2.26 0.30 -13.63
N GLU A 14 -3.58 0.51 -13.63
CA GLU A 14 -4.28 0.92 -12.42
C GLU A 14 -3.86 -0.05 -11.30
N GLU A 15 -3.06 0.44 -10.33
CA GLU A 15 -2.63 -0.39 -9.23
C GLU A 15 -3.87 -0.96 -8.54
N TRP A 16 -4.02 -2.27 -8.64
CA TRP A 16 -5.20 -2.95 -8.15
C TRP A 16 -5.46 -2.62 -6.67
N GLN A 17 -6.57 -1.94 -6.42
CA GLN A 17 -6.94 -1.48 -5.08
C GLN A 17 -7.80 -2.51 -4.33
N ALA A 18 -7.30 -3.01 -3.21
CA ALA A 18 -8.07 -3.90 -2.35
C ALA A 18 -9.31 -3.18 -1.76
N THR A 19 -10.46 -3.85 -1.76
CA THR A 19 -11.70 -3.26 -1.25
C THR A 19 -11.69 -3.13 0.27
N ARG A 20 -12.40 -2.12 0.79
CA ARG A 20 -12.54 -1.88 2.24
C ARG A 20 -13.15 -3.09 2.98
N SER A 21 -14.10 -3.78 2.35
CA SER A 21 -14.75 -4.97 2.91
C SER A 21 -13.76 -6.13 3.08
N LEU A 22 -12.91 -6.38 2.08
CA LEU A 22 -11.85 -7.38 2.16
C LEU A 22 -10.87 -7.04 3.30
N CYS A 23 -10.37 -5.80 3.32
CA CYS A 23 -9.36 -5.38 4.28
C CYS A 23 -9.84 -5.38 5.74
N LYS A 24 -11.13 -5.10 5.98
CA LYS A 24 -11.75 -5.09 7.31
C LYS A 24 -12.38 -6.42 7.73
N SER A 25 -12.34 -7.44 6.87
CA SER A 25 -12.85 -8.77 7.21
C SER A 25 -12.10 -9.39 8.40
N SER A 26 -12.72 -10.38 9.03
CA SER A 26 -12.13 -11.19 10.10
C SER A 26 -11.03 -12.16 9.60
N LYS A 27 -10.77 -12.19 8.28
CA LYS A 27 -9.73 -13.05 7.71
C LYS A 27 -8.35 -12.67 8.25
N PRO A 28 -7.55 -13.63 8.73
CA PRO A 28 -6.20 -13.34 9.21
C PRO A 28 -5.28 -12.94 8.05
N ASP A 29 -4.19 -12.23 8.35
CA ASP A 29 -3.24 -11.73 7.35
C ASP A 29 -2.67 -12.86 6.46
N HIS A 30 -2.39 -14.04 7.03
CA HIS A 30 -1.85 -15.19 6.28
C HIS A 30 -2.86 -15.80 5.28
N ALA A 31 -4.15 -15.53 5.45
CA ALA A 31 -5.20 -16.00 4.55
C ALA A 31 -5.53 -14.98 3.44
N LEU A 32 -4.92 -13.80 3.46
CA LEU A 32 -5.02 -12.82 2.40
C LEU A 32 -3.86 -12.99 1.42
N GLY A 33 -4.14 -12.88 0.12
CA GLY A 33 -3.09 -12.84 -0.90
C GLY A 33 -2.12 -11.68 -0.64
N ALA A 34 -0.84 -11.87 -0.98
CA ALA A 34 0.22 -10.90 -0.68
C ALA A 34 -0.07 -9.50 -1.26
N SER A 35 -0.57 -9.45 -2.50
CA SER A 35 -0.99 -8.21 -3.17
C SER A 35 -2.13 -7.52 -2.43
N ALA A 36 -3.17 -8.26 -2.05
CA ALA A 36 -4.32 -7.74 -1.32
C ALA A 36 -3.92 -7.18 0.05
N LEU A 37 -3.10 -7.93 0.78
CA LEU A 37 -2.61 -7.53 2.08
C LEU A 37 -1.72 -6.29 1.99
N ALA A 38 -0.85 -6.19 0.99
CA ALA A 38 -0.04 -5.01 0.74
C ALA A 38 -0.92 -3.78 0.46
N SER A 39 -1.87 -3.90 -0.46
CA SER A 39 -2.82 -2.81 -0.77
C SER A 39 -3.63 -2.40 0.47
N CYS A 40 -4.13 -3.35 1.27
CA CYS A 40 -4.84 -3.07 2.52
C CYS A 40 -3.99 -2.33 3.57
N LYS A 41 -2.68 -2.62 3.64
CA LYS A 41 -1.73 -1.92 4.53
C LYS A 41 -1.39 -0.54 3.99
N SER A 42 -1.24 -0.37 2.68
CA SER A 42 -0.99 0.92 2.03
C SER A 42 -2.16 1.88 2.18
N GLN A 43 -3.39 1.38 2.05
CA GLN A 43 -4.62 2.12 2.31
C GLN A 43 -4.85 2.45 3.81
N GLY A 44 -4.06 1.86 4.71
CA GLY A 44 -4.16 2.09 6.15
C GLY A 44 -5.29 1.30 6.84
N TYR A 45 -5.91 0.32 6.18
CA TYR A 45 -6.95 -0.52 6.80
C TYR A 45 -6.36 -1.58 7.73
N ARG A 46 -5.18 -2.10 7.40
CA ARG A 46 -4.41 -3.04 8.23
C ARG A 46 -3.11 -2.41 8.74
N ARG A 47 -2.57 -2.96 9.83
CA ARG A 47 -1.34 -2.48 10.45
C ARG A 47 -0.16 -2.80 9.53
N ARG A 48 0.74 -1.85 9.32
CA ARG A 48 1.99 -2.10 8.59
C ARG A 48 2.91 -3.02 9.39
N THR A 49 3.69 -3.82 8.68
CA THR A 49 4.66 -4.76 9.26
C THR A 49 6.10 -4.25 9.13
N GLY A 50 7.01 -4.78 9.94
CA GLY A 50 8.43 -4.42 9.91
C GLY A 50 8.81 -3.26 10.82
N ASN A 51 10.10 -2.91 10.83
CA ASN A 51 10.68 -1.91 11.74
C ASN A 51 11.06 -0.59 11.07
N LYS A 52 10.68 -0.40 9.79
CA LYS A 52 10.98 0.83 9.05
C LYS A 52 10.34 2.04 9.74
N SER A 53 11.01 3.17 9.63
CA SER A 53 10.58 4.45 10.18
C SER A 53 10.67 5.52 9.12
N HIS A 54 9.60 6.28 8.96
CA HIS A 54 9.50 7.33 7.96
C HIS A 54 9.34 8.69 8.63
N LYS A 55 9.83 9.73 7.95
CA LYS A 55 9.60 11.11 8.34
C LYS A 55 8.17 11.48 7.93
N ILE A 56 7.36 11.88 8.90
CA ILE A 56 5.97 12.29 8.74
C ILE A 56 5.92 13.77 9.11
N GLY A 57 5.95 14.65 8.13
CA GLY A 57 6.06 16.10 8.33
C GLY A 57 7.49 16.57 8.70
N PRO A 58 7.66 17.85 9.09
CA PRO A 58 8.98 18.49 9.17
C PRO A 58 9.89 17.92 10.26
N ASN A 59 9.36 17.54 11.43
CA ASN A 59 10.16 17.21 12.61
C ASN A 59 9.84 15.86 13.27
N LYS A 60 8.99 15.02 12.65
CA LYS A 60 8.52 13.79 13.30
C LYS A 60 8.90 12.56 12.50
N ARG A 61 9.71 11.68 13.10
CA ARG A 61 10.03 10.36 12.54
C ARG A 61 9.26 9.30 13.30
N VAL A 62 8.53 8.45 12.57
CA VAL A 62 7.64 7.45 13.19
C VAL A 62 7.94 6.08 12.61
N LYS A 63 8.13 5.10 13.50
CA LYS A 63 8.13 3.68 13.14
C LYS A 63 6.74 3.30 12.60
N VAL A 64 6.69 2.82 11.35
CA VAL A 64 5.42 2.45 10.70
C VAL A 64 4.92 1.08 11.14
N GLY A 65 5.83 0.22 11.60
CA GLY A 65 5.53 -1.08 12.18
C GLY A 65 4.45 -1.02 13.26
N GLY A 66 3.42 -1.83 13.09
CA GLY A 66 2.29 -1.89 14.01
C GLY A 66 1.35 -0.69 13.91
N LYS A 67 1.50 0.24 12.97
CA LYS A 67 0.57 1.38 12.84
C LYS A 67 -0.32 1.25 11.60
N LYS A 68 -1.54 1.78 11.69
CA LYS A 68 -2.45 1.94 10.56
C LYS A 68 -2.22 3.33 9.95
N ILE A 69 -1.19 3.44 9.12
CA ILE A 69 -0.82 4.70 8.45
C ILE A 69 -0.98 4.51 6.95
N LYS A 70 -1.75 5.41 6.36
CA LYS A 70 -2.06 5.46 4.94
C LYS A 70 -0.86 6.02 4.15
N GLY A 71 -0.60 5.43 2.98
CA GLY A 71 0.40 5.90 2.01
C GLY A 71 -0.02 7.19 1.33
N LYS A 72 0.94 7.93 0.75
CA LYS A 72 0.71 9.17 0.02
C LYS A 72 -0.30 9.00 -1.12
N ASP A 73 -0.20 7.92 -1.89
CA ASP A 73 -1.06 7.65 -3.06
C ASP A 73 -2.52 7.47 -2.67
N TYR A 74 -2.76 7.05 -1.43
CA TYR A 74 -4.09 6.90 -0.86
C TYR A 74 -4.54 8.16 -0.07
N GLY A 75 -3.82 9.27 -0.16
CA GLY A 75 -4.07 10.54 0.54
C GLY A 75 -3.58 10.55 2.00
N GLY A 76 -2.59 9.73 2.33
CA GLY A 76 -2.04 9.59 3.67
C GLY A 76 -0.77 10.41 3.92
N PRO A 77 -0.35 10.55 5.18
CA PRO A 77 0.80 11.37 5.56
C PRO A 77 2.14 10.66 5.39
N LEU A 78 2.13 9.39 4.94
CA LEU A 78 3.34 8.63 4.74
C LEU A 78 3.89 8.95 3.34
N PRO A 79 5.07 9.58 3.25
CA PRO A 79 5.67 9.90 1.96
C PRO A 79 5.96 8.63 1.15
N ASP A 80 5.77 8.75 -0.16
CA ASP A 80 6.27 7.78 -1.11
C ASP A 80 7.77 8.07 -1.33
N TYR A 81 8.60 7.16 -0.84
CA TYR A 81 10.03 7.12 -1.11
C TYR A 81 10.26 5.81 -1.87
N SER A 82 9.87 5.80 -3.14
CA SER A 82 10.17 4.74 -4.09
C SER A 82 11.45 5.09 -4.84
#